data_AF-A0A0U2TJZ3-F1
#
_entry.id   AF-A0A0U2TJZ3-F1
#
_cell.length_a   1.000
_cell.length_b   1.000
_cell.length_c   1.000
_cell.angle_alpha   90.00
_cell.angle_beta   90.00
_cell.angle_gamma   90.00
#
_symmetry.space_group_name_H-M   'P 1'
#
loop_
_entity.id
_entity.type
_entity.pdbx_description
1 polymer ?
#
loop_
_entity_poly.entity_id
_entity_poly.type
_entity_poly.pdbx_seq_one_letter_code
_entity_poly.pdbx_strand_id
1 'polypeptide(L)' 'MAEMRYPYTLGAQLMQFPWKKFYKQNWVIRSWVNGIVLALPIMAVITKSIPEPAPKKSDH' A
#
# COMPACT_ATOMS: atom_id res chain seq x y z
N MET A 1 2.66 29.69 -10.28
CA MET A 1 1.85 28.48 -10.01
C MET A 1 0.53 28.97 -9.47
N ALA A 2 -0.61 28.52 -10.03
CA ALA A 2 -1.92 28.99 -9.56
C ALA A 2 -2.09 28.63 -8.08
N GLU A 3 -2.42 29.62 -7.26
CA GLU A 3 -2.65 29.46 -5.83
C GLU A 3 -3.97 28.71 -5.62
N MET A 4 -3.93 27.57 -4.93
CA MET A 4 -5.15 26.82 -4.61
C MET A 4 -5.97 27.60 -3.58
N ARG A 5 -7.28 27.72 -3.80
CA ARG A 5 -8.24 28.43 -2.92
C ARG A 5 -8.16 27.99 -1.45
N TYR A 6 -7.89 26.70 -1.20
CA TYR A 6 -7.85 26.11 0.15
C TYR A 6 -6.59 25.23 0.34
N PRO A 7 -5.41 25.85 0.52
CA PRO A 7 -4.12 25.16 0.55
C PRO A 7 -3.87 24.36 1.85
N TYR A 8 -4.76 24.50 2.83
CA TYR A 8 -4.68 23.87 4.15
C TYR A 8 -5.55 22.60 4.27
N THR A 9 -6.28 22.23 3.21
CA THR A 9 -7.00 20.96 3.21
C THR A 9 -6.03 19.80 3.04
N LEU A 10 -6.32 18.66 3.67
CA LEU A 10 -5.47 17.47 3.57
C LEU A 10 -5.24 17.06 2.10
N GLY A 11 -6.28 17.16 1.26
CA GLY A 11 -6.16 16.90 -0.18
C GLY A 11 -5.21 17.87 -0.89
N ALA A 12 -5.26 19.17 -0.57
CA ALA A 12 -4.36 20.16 -1.15
C ALA A 12 -2.90 19.93 -0.73
N GLN A 13 -2.66 19.59 0.54
CA GLN A 13 -1.32 19.25 1.04
C GLN A 13 -0.75 18.00 0.35
N LEU A 14 -1.58 16.97 0.13
CA LEU A 14 -1.19 15.76 -0.59
C LEU A 14 -0.84 16.03 -2.06
N MET A 15 -1.58 16.91 -2.75
CA MET A 15 -1.28 17.31 -4.12
C MET A 15 0.01 18.13 -4.23
N GLN A 16 0.27 18.99 -3.25
CA GLN A 16 1.49 19.80 -3.20
C GLN A 16 2.72 18.97 -2.83
N PHE A 17 2.54 17.82 -2.18
CA PHE A 17 3.64 16.97 -1.78
C PHE A 17 4.31 16.32 -2.99
N PRO A 18 5.64 16.50 -3.20
CA PRO A 18 6.34 15.96 -4.36
C PRO A 18 6.68 14.46 -4.17
N TRP A 19 5.66 13.60 -4.13
CA TRP A 19 5.75 12.15 -3.91
C TRP A 19 6.82 11.47 -4.79
N LYS A 20 6.84 11.80 -6.08
CA LYS A 20 7.80 11.22 -7.04
C LYS A 20 9.25 11.55 -6.70
N LYS A 21 9.52 12.74 -6.15
CA LYS A 21 10.87 13.19 -5.79
C LYS A 21 11.37 12.46 -4.56
N PHE A 22 10.55 12.37 -3.51
CA PHE A 22 10.88 11.63 -2.30
C PHE A 22 11.09 10.14 -2.56
N TYR A 23 10.25 9.53 -3.40
CA TYR A 23 10.42 8.13 -3.77
C TYR A 23 11.73 7.88 -4.54
N LYS A 24 12.12 8.75 -5.48
CA LYS A 24 13.38 8.60 -6.23
C LYS A 24 14.63 8.76 -5.36
N GLN A 25 14.61 9.73 -4.44
CA GLN A 25 15.77 10.07 -3.61
C GLN A 25 15.94 9.14 -2.39
N ASN A 26 14.86 8.54 -1.89
CA ASN A 26 14.93 7.67 -0.71
C ASN A 26 15.09 6.19 -1.12
N TRP A 27 16.32 5.69 -1.05
CA TRP A 27 16.65 4.30 -1.38
C TRP A 27 16.01 3.27 -0.43
N VAL A 28 15.76 3.64 0.83
CA VAL A 28 15.14 2.76 1.84
C VAL A 28 13.70 2.46 1.44
N ILE A 29 12.92 3.50 1.12
CA ILE A 29 11.52 3.35 0.69
C ILE A 29 11.44 2.51 -0.60
N ARG A 30 12.33 2.76 -1.56
CA ARG A 30 12.38 1.96 -2.81
C ARG A 30 12.64 0.49 -2.52
N SER A 31 13.61 0.19 -1.66
CA SER A 31 13.97 -1.19 -1.31
C SER A 31 12.84 -1.89 -0.56
N TRP A 32 12.16 -1.18 0.35
CA TRP A 32 10.98 -1.67 1.06
C TRP A 32 9.82 -2.00 0.11
N VAL A 33 9.47 -1.08 -0.79
CA VAL A 33 8.41 -1.31 -1.78
C VAL A 33 8.75 -2.48 -2.68
N ASN A 34 9.99 -2.56 -3.18
CA ASN A 34 10.42 -3.68 -4.01
C ASN A 34 10.36 -5.01 -3.23
N GLY A 35 10.79 -5.03 -1.96
CA GLY A 35 10.72 -6.20 -1.09
C GLY A 35 9.28 -6.67 -0.87
N ILE A 36 8.34 -5.75 -0.60
CA ILE A 36 6.92 -6.07 -0.47
C ILE A 36 6.36 -6.61 -1.79
N VAL A 37 6.66 -5.97 -2.91
CA VAL A 37 6.19 -6.41 -4.24
C VAL A 37 6.67 -7.82 -4.57
N LEU A 38 7.91 -8.17 -4.19
CA LEU A 38 8.44 -9.52 -4.37
C LEU A 38 7.87 -10.53 -3.36
N ALA A 39 7.58 -10.11 -2.13
CA ALA A 39 7.05 -10.99 -1.08
C ALA A 39 5.54 -11.25 -1.23
N LEU A 40 4.77 -10.31 -1.77
CA LEU A 40 3.32 -10.44 -1.99
C LEU A 40 2.91 -11.69 -2.78
N PRO A 41 3.50 -12.03 -3.94
CA PRO A 41 3.11 -13.24 -4.66
C PRO A 41 3.45 -14.51 -3.88
N ILE A 42 4.59 -14.53 -3.16
CA ILE A 42 4.99 -15.66 -2.31
C ILE A 42 3.97 -15.84 -1.18
N MET A 43 3.62 -14.76 -0.48
CA MET A 43 2.60 -14.77 0.57
C MET A 43 1.23 -15.19 0.03
N ALA A 44 0.83 -14.73 -1.15
CA ALA A 44 -0.45 -15.11 -1.75
C ALA A 44 -0.54 -16.62 -2.05
N VAL A 45 0.56 -17.25 -2.49
CA VAL A 45 0.62 -18.70 -2.68
C VAL A 45 0.54 -19.43 -1.34
N ILE A 46 1.30 -18.97 -0.34
CA ILE A 46 1.28 -19.55 1.00
C ILE A 46 -0.13 -19.46 1.61
N THR A 47 -0.78 -18.29 1.55
CA THR A 47 -2.13 -18.09 2.10
C THR A 47 -3.15 -19.02 1.46
N LYS A 48 -3.07 -19.27 0.14
CA LYS A 48 -3.95 -20.23 -0.55
C LYS A 48 -3.71 -21.69 -0.16
N SER A 49 -2.51 -22.02 0.31
CA SER A 49 -2.17 -23.37 0.75
C SER A 49 -2.68 -23.69 2.16
N ILE A 50 -3.09 -22.67 2.93
CA ILE A 50 -3.65 -22.86 4.27
C ILE A 50 -5.06 -23.41 4.12
N PRO A 51 -5.37 -24.60 4.66
CA PRO A 51 -6.73 -25.14 4.60
C PRO A 51 -7.66 -24.21 5.39
N GLU A 52 -8.77 -23.80 4.76
CA GLU A 52 -9.81 -23.08 5.47
C GLU A 52 -10.38 -23.98 6.57
N PRO A 53 -10.62 -23.47 7.79
CA PRO A 53 -11.23 -24.26 8.84
C PRO A 53 -12.58 -24.76 8.36
N ALA A 54 -12.85 -26.05 8.57
CA ALA A 54 -14.10 -26.67 8.17
C ALA A 54 -15.30 -25.81 8.60
N PRO A 55 -16.25 -25.49 7.71
CA PRO A 55 -17.40 -24.70 8.09
C PRO A 55 -18.12 -25.42 9.22
N LYS A 56 -18.30 -24.75 10.38
CA LYS A 56 -19.15 -25.28 11.44
C LYS A 56 -20.53 -25.50 10.81
N LYS A 57 -20.98 -26.76 10.76
CA LYS A 57 -22.35 -27.08 10.36
C LYS A 57 -23.27 -26.26 11.25
N SER A 58 -24.00 -25.33 10.64
CA SER A 58 -25.12 -24.67 11.29
C SER A 58 -26.22 -25.73 11.40
N ASP A 59 -26.27 -26.40 12.55
CA ASP A 59 -27.41 -27.24 12.92
C ASP A 59 -28.61 -26.31 13.11
N HIS A 60 -29.42 -26.20 12.05
CA HIS A 60 -30.78 -25.67 12.06
C HIS A 60 -31.77 -26.83 11.99
#